data_AF-A0A534KZ26-F1
#
_entry.id   AF-A0A534KZ26-F1
#
_cell.length_a   1.000
_cell.length_b   1.000
_cell.length_c   1.000
_cell.angle_alpha   90.00
_cell.angle_beta   90.00
_cell.angle_gamma   90.00
#
_symmetry.space_group_name_H-M   'P 1'
#
loop_
_entity.id
_entity.type
_entity.pdbx_description
1 polymer ?
#
loop_
_entity_poly.entity_id
_entity_poly.type
_entity_poly.pdbx_seq_one_letter_code
_entity_poly.pdbx_strand_id
1 'polypeptide(L)'
;MGDSATRLFWASVLLLATNLIWILAVALNLLGPLGPLSAGVLGWVALSADLPGVALLAAAYAGLTREQERTSNRLRSAIVWGFVGWVVLSAYWRFLLPLTTGTDVQDLFAGLLGANPGTLALAKKAWASVEEIFVAWIAAAGLFFVLHLLIAIDYRRASDMEWVKGVPAYAWLLGTGLSFVSTILIVAALLPVLGGGFLGSTFVGGAIGKLLEAPYILLYGYDSSLQLGRAAIAAKRKAGRG
;
A
#
# COMPACT_ATOMS: atom_id res chain seq x y z
N MET A 1 24.56 10.26 -1.76
CA MET A 1 23.59 9.43 -2.51
C MET A 1 23.65 7.93 -2.22
N GLY A 2 24.48 7.42 -1.30
CA GLY A 2 24.67 5.97 -1.15
C GLY A 2 23.64 5.29 -0.24
N ASP A 3 23.31 5.93 0.88
CA ASP A 3 22.42 5.37 1.89
C ASP A 3 20.96 5.41 1.45
N SER A 4 20.55 6.52 0.84
CA SER A 4 19.20 6.72 0.29
C SER A 4 18.88 5.75 -0.86
N ALA A 5 19.83 5.53 -1.76
CA ALA A 5 19.69 4.57 -2.86
C ALA A 5 19.59 3.12 -2.36
N THR A 6 20.33 2.77 -1.30
CA THR A 6 20.26 1.45 -0.67
C THR A 6 18.89 1.22 -0.01
N ARG A 7 18.37 2.23 0.70
CA ARG A 7 17.02 2.18 1.29
C ARG A 7 15.93 2.10 0.22
N LEU A 8 16.05 2.85 -0.87
CA LEU A 8 15.11 2.79 -1.99
C LEU A 8 15.11 1.40 -2.66
N PHE A 9 16.28 0.79 -2.82
CA PHE A 9 16.40 -0.57 -3.33
C PHE A 9 15.65 -1.57 -2.42
N TRP A 10 15.92 -1.56 -1.12
CA TRP A 10 15.25 -2.47 -0.18
C TRP A 10 13.75 -2.21 -0.06
N ALA A 11 13.33 -0.95 -0.04
CA ALA A 11 11.92 -0.58 -0.11
C ALA A 11 11.25 -1.18 -1.35
N SER A 12 11.87 -1.02 -2.52
CA SER A 12 11.34 -1.53 -3.79
C SER A 12 11.28 -3.06 -3.80
N VAL A 13 12.31 -3.74 -3.32
CA VAL A 13 12.32 -5.21 -3.21
C VAL A 13 11.20 -5.70 -2.29
N LEU A 14 11.06 -5.10 -1.11
CA LEU A 14 10.08 -5.53 -0.12
C LEU A 14 8.64 -5.27 -0.60
N LEU A 15 8.39 -4.11 -1.19
CA LEU A 15 7.08 -3.77 -1.73
C LEU A 15 6.74 -4.61 -2.98
N LEU A 16 7.73 -4.94 -3.81
CA LEU A 16 7.56 -5.87 -4.94
C LEU A 16 7.23 -7.28 -4.45
N ALA A 17 8.00 -7.80 -3.48
CA ALA A 17 7.73 -9.10 -2.86
C ALA A 17 6.32 -9.14 -2.24
N THR A 18 5.91 -8.06 -1.58
CA THR A 18 4.57 -7.94 -0.99
C THR A 18 3.46 -8.00 -2.05
N ASN A 19 3.64 -7.35 -3.20
CA ASN A 19 2.68 -7.44 -4.31
C ASN A 19 2.62 -8.84 -4.93
N LEU A 20 3.77 -9.52 -5.05
CA LEU A 20 3.79 -10.94 -5.48
C LEU A 20 3.04 -11.84 -4.50
N ILE A 21 3.23 -11.63 -3.19
CA ILE A 21 2.51 -12.39 -2.16
C ILE A 21 1.00 -12.16 -2.26
N TRP A 22 0.56 -10.92 -2.53
CA TRP A 22 -0.86 -10.64 -2.79
C TRP A 22 -1.41 -11.41 -4.00
N ILE A 23 -0.68 -11.43 -5.12
CA ILE A 23 -1.07 -12.17 -6.32
C ILE A 23 -1.17 -13.67 -6.02
N LEU A 24 -0.20 -14.22 -5.27
CA LEU A 24 -0.23 -15.62 -4.84
C LEU A 24 -1.40 -15.89 -3.88
N ALA A 25 -1.71 -14.99 -2.96
CA ALA A 25 -2.86 -15.12 -2.07
C ALA A 25 -4.18 -15.20 -2.85
N VAL A 26 -4.34 -14.36 -3.88
CA VAL A 26 -5.51 -14.42 -4.79
C VAL A 26 -5.55 -15.77 -5.52
N ALA A 27 -4.42 -16.24 -6.05
CA ALA A 27 -4.36 -17.53 -6.73
C ALA A 27 -4.74 -18.69 -5.81
N LEU A 28 -4.23 -18.73 -4.58
CA LEU A 28 -4.60 -19.74 -3.58
C LEU A 28 -6.06 -19.65 -3.15
N ASN A 29 -6.67 -18.46 -3.19
CA ASN A 29 -8.08 -18.30 -2.90
C ASN A 29 -8.96 -18.99 -3.97
N LEU A 30 -8.47 -19.08 -5.21
CA LEU A 30 -9.15 -19.74 -6.32
C LEU A 30 -8.85 -21.25 -6.39
N LEU A 31 -7.61 -21.64 -6.10
CA LEU A 31 -7.11 -23.01 -6.27
C LEU A 31 -7.23 -23.86 -5.00
N GLY A 32 -7.47 -23.24 -3.85
CA GLY A 32 -7.38 -23.87 -2.53
C GLY A 32 -5.97 -23.80 -1.94
N PRO A 33 -5.81 -24.17 -0.65
CA PRO A 33 -4.53 -24.09 0.06
C PRO A 33 -3.52 -25.12 -0.47
N LEU A 34 -2.23 -24.76 -0.42
CA LEU A 34 -1.10 -25.64 -0.74
C LEU A 34 -0.36 -26.01 0.56
N GLY A 35 -0.74 -27.13 1.16
CA GLY A 35 -0.22 -27.55 2.47
C GLY A 35 -0.49 -26.49 3.54
N PRO A 36 0.54 -25.95 4.23
CA PRO A 36 0.35 -24.90 5.23
C PRO A 36 0.12 -23.50 4.64
N LEU A 37 0.30 -23.31 3.33
CA LEU A 37 0.13 -22.01 2.67
C LEU A 37 -1.34 -21.84 2.27
N SER A 38 -2.02 -20.88 2.90
CA SER A 38 -3.38 -20.47 2.55
C SER A 38 -3.41 -19.01 2.09
N ALA A 39 -4.48 -18.63 1.39
CA ALA A 39 -4.72 -17.24 1.00
C ALA A 39 -4.71 -16.28 2.21
N GLY A 40 -5.26 -16.71 3.34
CA GLY A 40 -5.26 -15.92 4.58
C GLY A 40 -3.84 -15.72 5.16
N VAL A 41 -3.04 -16.79 5.23
CA VAL A 41 -1.64 -16.68 5.71
C VAL A 41 -0.83 -15.75 4.81
N LEU A 42 -0.92 -15.90 3.48
CA LEU A 42 -0.22 -15.02 2.54
C LEU A 42 -0.73 -13.58 2.61
N GLY A 43 -2.05 -13.39 2.70
CA GLY A 43 -2.66 -12.09 2.93
C GLY A 43 -2.13 -11.44 4.21
N TRP A 44 -1.87 -12.24 5.26
CA TRP A 44 -1.38 -11.71 6.53
C TRP A 44 0.04 -11.18 6.41
N VAL A 45 0.90 -12.00 5.79
CA VAL A 45 2.29 -11.65 5.51
C VAL A 45 2.33 -10.38 4.66
N ALA A 46 1.49 -10.27 3.64
CA ALA A 46 1.45 -9.10 2.77
C ALA A 46 0.99 -7.82 3.49
N LEU A 47 -0.07 -7.89 4.30
CA LEU A 47 -0.56 -6.78 5.14
C LEU A 47 0.45 -6.33 6.20
N SER A 48 1.42 -7.19 6.56
CA SER A 48 2.45 -6.88 7.56
C SER A 48 3.72 -6.34 6.89
N ALA A 49 4.12 -6.91 5.75
CA ALA A 49 5.37 -6.60 5.07
C ALA A 49 5.36 -5.26 4.32
N ASP A 50 4.20 -4.76 3.91
CA ASP A 50 4.09 -3.44 3.28
C ASP A 50 4.46 -2.29 4.25
N LEU A 51 4.16 -2.41 5.55
CA LEU A 51 4.44 -1.38 6.56
C LEU A 51 5.94 -1.03 6.63
N PRO A 52 6.87 -1.98 6.88
CA PRO A 52 8.29 -1.70 6.83
C PRO A 52 8.76 -1.29 5.42
N GLY A 53 8.13 -1.78 4.35
CA GLY A 53 8.42 -1.35 2.97
C GLY A 53 8.16 0.14 2.75
N VAL A 54 7.00 0.63 3.18
CA VAL A 54 6.64 2.05 3.10
C VAL A 54 7.46 2.91 4.06
N ALA A 55 7.79 2.40 5.26
CA ALA A 55 8.69 3.10 6.18
C ALA A 55 10.10 3.27 5.58
N LEU A 56 10.63 2.25 4.90
CA LEU A 56 11.90 2.34 4.17
C LEU A 56 11.82 3.32 3.00
N LEU A 57 10.69 3.36 2.29
CA LEU A 57 10.46 4.35 1.23
C LEU A 57 10.50 5.79 1.78
N ALA A 58 9.84 6.03 2.91
CA ALA A 58 9.89 7.32 3.60
C ALA A 58 11.33 7.69 4.01
N ALA A 59 12.08 6.73 4.56
CA ALA A 59 13.47 6.91 4.97
C ALA A 59 14.41 7.16 3.78
N ALA A 60 14.15 6.52 2.63
CA ALA A 60 14.89 6.76 1.39
C ALA A 60 14.65 8.18 0.87
N TYR A 61 13.39 8.62 0.84
CA TYR A 61 13.00 9.95 0.39
C TYR A 61 13.56 11.07 1.31
N ALA A 62 13.55 10.85 2.62
CA ALA A 62 14.19 11.74 3.59
C ALA A 62 15.71 11.85 3.35
N GLY A 63 16.37 10.72 3.08
CA GLY A 63 17.81 10.67 2.76
C GLY A 63 18.15 11.45 1.50
N LEU A 64 17.39 11.25 0.41
CA LEU A 64 17.56 11.99 -0.85
C LEU A 64 17.45 13.50 -0.66
N THR A 65 16.54 13.95 0.21
CA THR A 65 16.35 15.37 0.49
C THR A 65 17.58 15.99 1.17
N ARG A 66 18.17 15.27 2.14
CA ARG A 66 19.38 15.73 2.84
C ARG A 66 20.61 15.77 1.93
N GLU A 67 20.78 14.75 1.08
CA GLU A 67 21.96 14.61 0.22
C GLU A 67 21.99 15.56 -0.97
N GLN A 68 20.86 16.15 -1.36
CA GLN A 68 20.80 17.13 -2.44
C GLN A 68 21.16 18.56 -1.99
N GLU A 69 21.47 18.78 -0.70
CA GLU A 69 21.72 20.10 -0.06
C GLU A 69 20.67 21.18 -0.40
N ARG A 70 19.52 20.75 -0.92
CA ARG A 70 18.39 21.63 -1.21
C ARG A 70 17.79 22.01 0.13
N THR A 71 17.66 23.31 0.37
CA THR A 71 16.96 23.88 1.52
C THR A 71 15.65 23.13 1.74
N SER A 72 15.42 22.68 2.97
CA SER A 72 14.25 21.86 3.36
C SER A 72 12.95 22.43 2.77
N ASN A 73 12.44 21.78 1.73
CA ASN A 73 11.18 22.13 1.12
C ASN A 73 10.06 21.54 1.98
N ARG A 74 9.16 22.39 2.50
CA ARG A 74 7.97 21.99 3.29
C ARG A 74 7.19 20.84 2.63
N LEU A 75 7.15 20.80 1.29
CA LEU A 75 6.54 19.72 0.50
C LEU A 75 7.18 18.35 0.79
N ARG A 76 8.52 18.26 0.80
CA ARG A 76 9.23 16.99 1.00
C ARG A 76 9.12 16.50 2.44
N SER A 77 9.13 17.41 3.41
CA SER A 77 8.83 17.07 4.81
C SER A 77 7.40 16.54 4.96
N ALA A 78 6.42 17.16 4.29
CA ALA A 78 5.04 16.69 4.30
C ALA A 78 4.90 15.28 3.69
N ILE A 79 5.63 14.98 2.61
CA ILE A 79 5.66 13.62 2.02
C ILE A 79 6.20 12.60 3.01
N VAL A 80 7.35 12.88 3.65
CA VAL A 80 7.96 11.95 4.62
C VAL A 80 7.03 11.69 5.81
N TRP A 81 6.52 12.76 6.44
CA TRP A 81 5.63 12.63 7.59
C TRP A 81 4.28 12.01 7.21
N GLY A 82 3.81 12.24 5.99
CA GLY A 82 2.61 11.60 5.50
C GLY A 82 2.79 10.09 5.34
N PHE A 83 3.94 9.60 4.86
CA PHE A 83 4.20 8.15 4.85
C PHE A 83 4.27 7.57 6.27
N VAL A 84 4.86 8.28 7.23
CA VAL A 84 4.83 7.87 8.64
C VAL A 84 3.39 7.80 9.15
N GLY A 85 2.58 8.82 8.87
CA GLY A 85 1.15 8.84 9.19
C GLY A 85 0.39 7.67 8.55
N TRP A 86 0.72 7.33 7.31
CA TRP A 86 0.13 6.19 6.61
C TRP A 86 0.49 4.86 7.28
N VAL A 87 1.74 4.66 7.70
CA VAL A 87 2.18 3.45 8.40
C VAL A 87 1.45 3.32 9.74
N VAL A 88 1.38 4.39 10.52
CA VAL A 88 0.69 4.41 11.82
C VAL A 88 -0.81 4.12 11.64
N LEU A 89 -1.47 4.82 10.72
CA LEU A 89 -2.89 4.62 10.44
C LEU A 89 -3.17 3.21 9.91
N SER A 90 -2.29 2.67 9.06
CA SER A 90 -2.40 1.30 8.55
C SER A 90 -2.21 0.26 9.64
N ALA A 91 -1.23 0.44 10.52
CA ALA A 91 -1.05 -0.44 11.67
C ALA A 91 -2.28 -0.40 12.61
N TYR A 92 -2.83 0.79 12.80
CA TYR A 92 -4.01 1.01 13.62
C TYR A 92 -5.22 0.21 13.13
N TRP A 93 -5.63 0.35 11.86
CA TRP A 93 -6.84 -0.33 11.38
C TRP A 93 -6.65 -1.82 11.12
N ARG A 94 -5.43 -2.26 10.77
CA ARG A 94 -5.15 -3.67 10.46
C ARG A 94 -4.95 -4.55 11.69
N PHE A 95 -4.38 -3.99 12.75
CA PHE A 95 -3.95 -4.75 13.91
C PHE A 95 -4.60 -4.27 15.19
N LEU A 96 -4.64 -2.96 15.46
CA LEU A 96 -5.11 -2.47 16.77
C LEU A 96 -6.64 -2.49 16.88
N LEU A 97 -7.36 -1.97 15.88
CA LEU A 97 -8.82 -1.94 15.89
C LEU A 97 -9.46 -3.34 15.93
N PRO A 98 -9.03 -4.33 15.14
CA PRO A 98 -9.61 -5.67 15.19
C PRO A 98 -9.53 -6.32 16.58
N LEU A 99 -8.48 -6.05 17.37
CA LEU A 99 -8.38 -6.57 18.73
C LEU A 99 -9.58 -6.17 19.62
N THR A 100 -10.18 -5.00 19.38
CA THR A 100 -11.38 -4.55 20.10
C THR A 100 -12.62 -5.39 19.78
N THR A 101 -12.60 -6.09 18.65
CA THR A 101 -13.67 -6.98 18.19
C THR A 101 -13.47 -8.44 18.62
N GLY A 102 -12.32 -8.77 19.22
CA GLY A 102 -11.96 -10.11 19.65
C GLY A 102 -11.49 -11.04 18.53
N THR A 103 -11.14 -10.50 17.37
CA THR A 103 -10.67 -11.26 16.19
C THR A 103 -9.68 -10.41 15.37
N ASP A 104 -9.23 -10.91 14.23
CA ASP A 104 -8.37 -10.17 13.31
C ASP A 104 -9.14 -9.60 12.11
N VAL A 105 -8.46 -8.75 11.36
CA VAL A 105 -9.07 -8.05 10.21
C VAL A 105 -9.51 -9.03 9.11
N GLN A 106 -8.79 -10.13 8.89
CA GLN A 106 -9.12 -11.08 7.84
C GLN A 106 -10.39 -11.83 8.15
N ASP A 107 -10.52 -12.30 9.38
CA ASP A 107 -11.71 -12.98 9.88
C ASP A 107 -12.92 -12.05 9.78
N LEU A 108 -12.78 -10.76 10.16
CA LEU A 108 -13.84 -9.76 10.00
C LEU A 108 -14.30 -9.64 8.54
N PHE A 109 -13.35 -9.48 7.60
CA PHE A 109 -13.68 -9.42 6.18
C PHE A 109 -14.29 -10.74 5.68
N ALA A 110 -13.81 -11.90 6.11
CA ALA A 110 -14.37 -13.20 5.75
C ALA A 110 -15.82 -13.33 6.22
N GLY A 111 -16.13 -12.87 7.45
CA GLY A 111 -17.50 -12.81 7.96
C GLY A 111 -18.40 -11.90 7.12
N LEU A 112 -17.93 -10.70 6.79
CA LEU A 112 -18.65 -9.74 5.96
C LEU A 112 -18.87 -10.21 4.51
N LEU A 113 -18.00 -11.08 4.00
CA LEU A 113 -18.15 -11.71 2.69
C LEU A 113 -19.02 -12.98 2.73
N GLY A 114 -19.56 -13.34 3.89
CA GLY A 114 -20.45 -14.48 4.07
C GLY A 114 -19.75 -15.83 4.26
N ALA A 115 -18.42 -15.84 4.38
CA ALA A 115 -17.66 -17.08 4.57
C ALA A 115 -17.77 -17.64 6.01
N ASN A 116 -18.05 -16.77 7.00
CA ASN A 116 -18.17 -17.18 8.41
C ASN A 116 -19.34 -16.46 9.12
N PRO A 117 -20.46 -17.15 9.38
CA PRO A 117 -21.61 -16.58 10.09
C PRO A 117 -21.30 -16.13 11.53
N GLY A 118 -20.41 -16.84 12.22
CA GLY A 118 -19.98 -16.49 13.59
C GLY A 118 -19.23 -15.17 13.61
N THR A 119 -18.30 -14.98 12.67
CA THR A 119 -17.57 -13.72 12.56
C THR A 119 -18.44 -12.57 12.06
N LEU A 120 -19.44 -12.85 11.21
CA LEU A 120 -20.45 -11.84 10.85
C LEU A 120 -21.23 -11.36 12.08
N ALA A 121 -21.60 -12.26 13.00
CA ALA A 121 -22.27 -11.88 14.24
C ALA A 121 -21.36 -11.03 15.14
N LEU A 122 -20.06 -11.34 15.22
CA LEU A 122 -19.07 -10.52 15.92
C LEU A 122 -18.95 -9.13 15.28
N ALA A 123 -18.84 -9.04 13.96
CA ALA A 123 -18.75 -7.78 13.23
C ALA A 123 -19.98 -6.89 13.45
N LYS A 124 -21.18 -7.48 13.45
CA LYS A 124 -22.44 -6.77 13.75
C LYS A 124 -22.49 -6.27 15.19
N LYS A 125 -22.05 -7.08 16.15
CA LYS A 125 -21.98 -6.69 17.57
C LYS A 125 -20.96 -5.56 17.79
N ALA A 126 -19.84 -5.60 17.07
CA ALA A 126 -18.77 -4.61 17.13
C ALA A 126 -18.91 -3.52 16.06
N TRP A 127 -20.15 -3.14 15.70
CA TRP A 127 -20.45 -2.22 14.60
C TRP A 127 -19.52 -1.00 14.56
N ALA A 128 -19.42 -0.27 15.68
CA ALA A 128 -18.65 0.96 15.77
C ALA A 128 -17.18 0.74 15.43
N SER A 129 -16.58 -0.36 15.92
CA SER A 129 -15.20 -0.72 15.59
C SER A 129 -15.03 -1.07 14.12
N VAL A 130 -15.99 -1.77 13.49
CA VAL A 130 -15.91 -2.12 12.07
C VAL A 130 -16.09 -0.89 11.18
N GLU A 131 -17.00 0.02 11.56
CA GLU A 131 -17.15 1.31 10.89
C GLU A 131 -15.87 2.15 10.99
N GLU A 132 -15.23 2.17 12.16
CA GLU A 132 -13.95 2.84 12.36
C GLU A 132 -12.82 2.21 11.51
N ILE A 133 -12.79 0.87 11.39
CA ILE A 133 -11.88 0.17 10.46
C ILE A 133 -12.10 0.66 9.03
N PHE A 134 -13.35 0.78 8.57
CA PHE A 134 -13.66 1.25 7.22
C PHE A 134 -13.23 2.70 7.00
N VAL A 135 -13.51 3.58 7.95
CA VAL A 135 -13.10 5.00 7.88
C VAL A 135 -11.58 5.10 7.84
N ALA A 136 -10.87 4.41 8.74
CA ALA A 136 -9.42 4.41 8.79
C ALA A 136 -8.79 3.79 7.53
N TRP A 137 -9.41 2.78 6.94
CA TRP A 137 -8.96 2.18 5.68
C TRP A 137 -9.11 3.13 4.50
N ILE A 138 -10.25 3.83 4.37
CA ILE A 138 -10.46 4.87 3.36
C ILE A 138 -9.45 6.01 3.55
N ALA A 139 -9.27 6.47 4.79
CA ALA A 139 -8.35 7.56 5.11
C ALA A 139 -6.90 7.17 4.79
N ALA A 140 -6.48 5.94 5.09
CA ALA A 140 -5.16 5.43 4.72
C ALA A 140 -4.99 5.38 3.19
N ALA A 141 -5.97 4.88 2.45
CA ALA A 141 -5.92 4.84 0.99
C ALA A 141 -5.86 6.26 0.38
N GLY A 142 -6.67 7.19 0.89
CA GLY A 142 -6.66 8.59 0.46
C GLY A 142 -5.34 9.29 0.78
N LEU A 143 -4.79 9.10 1.97
CA LEU A 143 -3.47 9.62 2.35
C LEU A 143 -2.39 9.09 1.40
N PHE A 144 -2.38 7.79 1.11
CA PHE A 144 -1.39 7.21 0.20
C PHE A 144 -1.48 7.83 -1.20
N PHE A 145 -2.68 8.02 -1.74
CA PHE A 145 -2.90 8.70 -3.01
C PHE A 145 -2.38 10.15 -3.00
N VAL A 146 -2.70 10.92 -1.95
CA VAL A 146 -2.21 12.30 -1.79
C VAL A 146 -0.69 12.35 -1.77
N LEU A 147 -0.02 11.42 -1.08
CA LEU A 147 1.45 11.39 -1.03
C LEU A 147 2.06 11.17 -2.41
N HIS A 148 1.49 10.28 -3.22
CA HIS A 148 1.97 10.04 -4.58
C HIS A 148 1.66 11.22 -5.52
N LEU A 149 0.57 11.96 -5.28
CA LEU A 149 0.31 13.22 -5.96
C LEU A 149 1.37 14.27 -5.61
N LEU A 150 1.72 14.40 -4.33
CA LEU A 150 2.77 15.32 -3.88
C LEU A 150 4.14 14.93 -4.44
N ILE A 151 4.46 13.63 -4.54
CA ILE A 151 5.67 13.14 -5.23
C ILE A 151 5.67 13.52 -6.71
N ALA A 152 4.54 13.36 -7.41
CA ALA A 152 4.42 13.76 -8.82
C ALA A 152 4.60 15.28 -9.00
N ILE A 153 4.09 16.09 -8.07
CA ILE A 153 4.30 17.55 -8.06
C ILE A 153 5.77 17.91 -7.78
N ASP A 154 6.40 17.29 -6.78
CA ASP A 154 7.82 17.50 -6.48
C ASP A 154 8.71 17.11 -7.68
N TYR A 155 8.36 16.01 -8.36
CA TYR A 155 9.01 15.58 -9.59
C TYR A 155 8.89 16.61 -10.72
N ARG A 156 7.67 17.10 -11.02
CA ARG A 156 7.44 18.13 -12.07
C ARG A 156 8.24 19.40 -11.83
N ARG A 157 8.42 19.81 -10.58
CA ARG A 157 9.19 21.01 -10.22
C ARG A 157 10.70 20.81 -10.36
N ALA A 158 11.17 19.58 -10.38
CA ALA A 158 12.58 19.24 -10.49
C ALA A 158 13.04 18.98 -11.95
N SER A 159 12.12 18.87 -12.90
CA SER A 159 12.39 18.36 -14.25
C SER A 159 12.60 19.45 -15.30
N ASP A 160 13.82 19.98 -15.37
CA ASP A 160 14.39 20.48 -16.64
C ASP A 160 15.03 19.33 -17.46
N MET A 161 15.03 18.07 -16.96
CA MET A 161 15.76 16.95 -17.60
C MET A 161 15.00 15.61 -17.54
N GLU A 162 14.72 15.07 -18.72
CA GLU A 162 14.38 13.67 -19.07
C GLU A 162 13.13 13.01 -18.46
N TRP A 163 12.07 13.01 -19.27
CA TRP A 163 10.78 12.32 -19.09
C TRP A 163 10.88 10.85 -18.64
N VAL A 164 11.94 10.12 -19.05
CA VAL A 164 12.11 8.68 -18.76
C VAL A 164 12.32 8.42 -17.26
N LYS A 165 12.85 9.40 -16.51
CA LYS A 165 13.09 9.28 -15.07
C LYS A 165 11.82 9.50 -14.21
N GLY A 166 10.72 9.95 -14.82
CA GLY A 166 9.45 10.29 -14.15
C GLY A 166 8.34 9.24 -14.23
N VAL A 167 8.54 8.24 -15.09
CA VAL A 167 7.59 7.13 -15.33
C VAL A 167 7.06 6.48 -14.03
N PRO A 168 7.89 6.24 -12.98
CA PRO A 168 7.40 5.62 -11.74
C PRO A 168 6.41 6.48 -10.96
N ALA A 169 6.58 7.81 -10.98
CA ALA A 169 5.77 8.71 -10.16
C ALA A 169 4.31 8.78 -10.64
N TYR A 170 4.10 8.84 -11.96
CA TYR A 170 2.76 8.82 -12.53
C TYR A 170 2.12 7.44 -12.48
N ALA A 171 2.92 6.38 -12.62
CA ALA A 171 2.43 5.02 -12.41
C ALA A 171 1.97 4.81 -10.97
N TRP A 172 2.73 5.27 -9.97
CA TRP A 172 2.25 5.21 -8.60
C TRP A 172 0.99 6.04 -8.37
N LEU A 173 0.91 7.25 -8.95
CA LEU A 173 -0.27 8.09 -8.80
C LEU A 173 -1.54 7.42 -9.37
N LEU A 174 -1.44 6.83 -10.57
CA LEU A 174 -2.56 6.12 -11.19
C LEU A 174 -2.95 4.87 -10.40
N GLY A 175 -1.97 4.07 -9.96
CA GLY A 175 -2.21 2.86 -9.18
C GLY A 175 -2.89 3.17 -7.84
N THR A 176 -2.36 4.14 -7.10
CA THR A 176 -2.91 4.56 -5.80
C THR A 176 -4.26 5.27 -5.94
N GLY A 177 -4.51 5.98 -7.04
CA GLY A 177 -5.82 6.54 -7.36
C GLY A 177 -6.87 5.46 -7.59
N LEU A 178 -6.55 4.45 -8.40
CA LEU A 178 -7.41 3.27 -8.60
C LEU A 178 -7.66 2.55 -7.28
N SER A 179 -6.60 2.36 -6.47
CA SER A 179 -6.67 1.77 -5.14
C SER A 179 -7.68 2.48 -4.23
N PHE A 180 -7.63 3.81 -4.22
CA PHE A 180 -8.46 4.64 -3.36
C PHE A 180 -9.94 4.53 -3.74
N VAL A 181 -10.26 4.70 -5.02
CA VAL A 181 -11.62 4.53 -5.54
C VAL A 181 -12.13 3.13 -5.24
N SER A 182 -11.29 2.11 -5.46
CA SER A 182 -11.65 0.72 -5.18
C SER A 182 -11.96 0.46 -3.71
N THR A 183 -11.17 1.03 -2.79
CA THR A 183 -11.45 0.96 -1.34
C THR A 183 -12.81 1.57 -1.00
N ILE A 184 -13.16 2.73 -1.57
CA ILE A 184 -14.48 3.35 -1.34
C ILE A 184 -15.61 2.43 -1.82
N LEU A 185 -15.49 1.86 -3.03
CA LEU A 185 -16.50 0.97 -3.60
C LEU A 185 -16.71 -0.30 -2.76
N ILE A 186 -15.62 -0.86 -2.24
CA ILE A 186 -15.67 -2.04 -1.36
C ILE A 186 -16.37 -1.68 -0.05
N VAL A 187 -15.95 -0.61 0.63
CA VAL A 187 -16.58 -0.19 1.89
C VAL A 187 -18.07 0.12 1.69
N ALA A 188 -18.43 0.84 0.63
CA ALA A 188 -19.82 1.13 0.30
C ALA A 188 -20.66 -0.15 0.09
N ALA A 189 -20.04 -1.22 -0.42
CA ALA A 189 -20.72 -2.51 -0.59
C ALA A 189 -20.82 -3.33 0.71
N LEU A 190 -19.88 -3.18 1.65
CA LEU A 190 -19.84 -3.92 2.91
C LEU A 190 -20.70 -3.29 4.00
N LEU A 191 -20.89 -1.97 3.99
CA LEU A 191 -21.72 -1.26 4.97
C LEU A 191 -23.16 -1.82 5.07
N PRO A 192 -23.88 -2.12 3.97
CA PRO A 192 -25.19 -2.76 4.05
C PRO A 192 -25.17 -4.14 4.72
N VAL A 193 -24.09 -4.91 4.58
CA VAL A 193 -23.96 -6.25 5.18
C VAL A 193 -23.91 -6.17 6.70
N LEU A 194 -23.20 -5.17 7.24
CA LEU A 194 -23.24 -4.87 8.67
C LEU A 194 -24.68 -4.59 9.11
N GLY A 195 -25.44 -3.82 8.31
CA GLY A 195 -26.86 -3.51 8.52
C GLY A 195 -27.82 -4.68 8.43
N GLY A 196 -27.34 -5.90 8.14
CA GLY A 196 -28.16 -7.07 7.89
C GLY A 196 -28.69 -7.19 6.47
N GLY A 197 -28.27 -6.30 5.57
CA GLY A 197 -28.55 -6.36 4.14
C GLY A 197 -27.60 -7.29 3.37
N PHE A 198 -27.71 -7.25 2.05
CA PHE A 198 -26.87 -8.01 1.13
C PHE A 198 -25.62 -7.23 0.71
N LEU A 199 -24.62 -7.95 0.21
CA LEU A 199 -23.42 -7.35 -0.37
C LEU A 199 -23.79 -6.44 -1.55
N GLY A 200 -23.37 -5.18 -1.50
CA GLY A 200 -23.71 -4.19 -2.53
C GLY A 200 -23.08 -4.51 -3.90
N SER A 201 -23.74 -4.06 -4.97
CA SER A 201 -23.30 -4.30 -6.36
C SER A 201 -21.94 -3.66 -6.70
N THR A 202 -21.50 -2.66 -5.93
CA THR A 202 -20.20 -2.00 -6.12
C THR A 202 -19.01 -2.87 -5.71
N PHE A 203 -19.24 -3.99 -4.99
CA PHE A 203 -18.16 -4.86 -4.51
C PHE A 203 -17.30 -5.39 -5.65
N VAL A 204 -17.93 -5.89 -6.71
CA VAL A 204 -17.22 -6.48 -7.87
C VAL A 204 -16.31 -5.45 -8.53
N GLY A 205 -16.81 -4.23 -8.75
CA GLY A 205 -16.02 -3.14 -9.33
C GLY A 205 -14.81 -2.77 -8.46
N GLY A 206 -15.01 -2.67 -7.15
CA GLY A 206 -13.92 -2.41 -6.21
C GLY A 206 -12.90 -3.55 -6.13
N ALA A 207 -13.35 -4.80 -6.12
CA ALA A 207 -12.47 -5.97 -6.12
C ALA A 207 -11.62 -6.06 -7.40
N ILE A 208 -12.22 -5.81 -8.57
CA ILE A 208 -11.49 -5.74 -9.85
C ILE A 208 -10.44 -4.63 -9.81
N GLY A 209 -10.79 -3.44 -9.32
CA GLY A 209 -9.85 -2.33 -9.25
C GLY A 209 -8.63 -2.65 -8.35
N LYS A 210 -8.83 -3.30 -7.21
CA LYS A 210 -7.72 -3.81 -6.36
C LYS A 210 -6.88 -4.88 -7.06
N LEU A 211 -7.51 -5.78 -7.82
CA LEU A 211 -6.81 -6.81 -8.57
C LEU A 211 -5.91 -6.24 -9.67
N LEU A 212 -6.37 -5.16 -10.33
CA LEU A 212 -5.62 -4.49 -11.41
C LEU A 212 -4.50 -3.59 -10.89
N GLU A 213 -4.67 -3.00 -9.71
CA GLU A 213 -3.66 -2.14 -9.08
C GLU A 213 -2.34 -2.90 -8.83
N ALA A 214 -2.40 -4.07 -8.20
CA ALA A 214 -1.21 -4.81 -7.76
C ALA A 214 -0.21 -5.12 -8.90
N PRO A 215 -0.61 -5.69 -10.06
CA PRO A 215 0.31 -5.91 -11.18
C PRO A 215 0.77 -4.59 -11.81
N TYR A 216 -0.06 -3.55 -11.83
CA TYR A 216 0.31 -2.24 -12.38
C TYR A 216 1.41 -1.56 -11.56
N ILE A 217 1.25 -1.50 -10.24
CA ILE A 217 2.25 -0.94 -9.33
C ILE A 217 3.54 -1.77 -9.32
N LEU A 218 3.41 -3.11 -9.40
CA LEU A 218 4.55 -4.01 -9.51
C LEU A 218 5.39 -3.73 -10.76
N LEU A 219 4.75 -3.69 -11.93
CA LEU A 219 5.44 -3.56 -13.22
C LEU A 219 5.99 -2.16 -13.47
N TYR A 220 5.23 -1.12 -13.14
CA TYR A 220 5.57 0.24 -13.54
C TYR A 220 6.12 1.11 -12.41
N GLY A 221 5.80 0.77 -11.15
CA GLY A 221 6.25 1.50 -9.98
C GLY A 221 7.54 0.96 -9.39
N TYR A 222 7.48 -0.28 -8.87
CA TYR A 222 8.59 -0.84 -8.09
C TYR A 222 9.74 -1.36 -8.94
N ASP A 223 9.48 -1.99 -10.09
CA ASP A 223 10.56 -2.44 -10.99
C ASP A 223 11.39 -1.25 -11.50
N SER A 224 10.71 -0.18 -11.94
CA SER A 224 11.41 1.02 -12.40
C SER A 224 12.19 1.72 -11.27
N SER A 225 11.67 1.72 -10.04
CA SER A 225 12.37 2.27 -8.87
C SER A 225 13.57 1.45 -8.44
N LEU A 226 13.48 0.13 -8.60
CA LEU A 226 14.57 -0.81 -8.36
C LEU A 226 15.68 -0.65 -9.40
N GLN A 227 15.33 -0.45 -10.68
CA GLN A 227 16.29 -0.10 -11.73
C GLN A 227 17.01 1.23 -11.43
N LEU A 228 16.27 2.26 -11.01
CA LEU A 228 16.83 3.55 -10.58
C LEU A 228 17.78 3.41 -9.39
N GLY A 229 17.40 2.64 -8.36
CA GLY A 229 18.24 2.36 -7.21
C GLY A 229 19.55 1.67 -7.60
N ARG A 230 19.48 0.65 -8.46
CA ARG A 230 20.67 -0.05 -8.98
C ARG A 230 21.59 0.88 -9.76
N ALA A 231 21.04 1.72 -10.65
CA ALA A 231 21.81 2.66 -11.44
C ALA A 231 22.55 3.68 -10.55
N ALA A 232 21.89 4.21 -9.52
CA ALA A 232 22.51 5.13 -8.56
C ALA A 232 23.65 4.47 -7.76
N ILE A 233 23.47 3.22 -7.31
CA ILE A 233 24.50 2.45 -6.60
C ILE A 233 25.71 2.20 -7.51
N ALA A 234 25.48 1.81 -8.77
CA ALA A 234 26.52 1.54 -9.75
C ALA A 234 27.34 2.80 -10.09
N ALA A 235 26.68 3.95 -10.30
CA ALA A 235 27.33 5.22 -10.57
C ALA A 235 28.28 5.64 -9.43
N LYS A 236 27.86 5.45 -8.17
CA LYS A 236 28.71 5.73 -7.00
C LYS A 236 29.95 4.83 -6.94
N ARG A 237 29.80 3.53 -7.18
CA ARG A 237 30.94 2.59 -7.20
C ARG A 237 31.98 2.95 -8.25
N LYS A 238 31.54 3.51 -9.38
CA LYS A 238 32.44 3.99 -10.45
C LYS A 238 33.16 5.29 -10.04
N ALA A 239 32.46 6.22 -9.40
CA ALA A 239 33.02 7.49 -8.94
C ALA A 239 34.05 7.35 -7.81
N GLY A 240 33.90 6.35 -6.92
CA GLY A 240 34.87 6.09 -5.84
C GLY A 240 36.08 5.24 -6.24
N ARG A 241 36.25 4.93 -7.53
CA ARG A 241 37.38 4.15 -8.08
C ARG A 241 38.29 4.97 -9.00
N GLY A 242 38.01 6.26 -9.17
CA GLY A 242 38.88 7.22 -9.86
C GLY A 242 39.52 8.16 -8.84
#